data_AF-Q8U3F2-F1
#
_entry.id   AF-Q8U3F2-F1
#
_cell.length_a   1.000
_cell.length_b   1.000
_cell.length_c   1.000
_cell.angle_alpha   90.00
_cell.angle_beta   90.00
_cell.angle_gamma   90.00
#
_symmetry.space_group_name_H-M   'P 1'
#
loop_
_entity.id
_entity.type
_entity.pdbx_description
1 polymer ?
#
loop_
_entity_poly.entity_id
_entity_poly.type
_entity_poly.pdbx_seq_one_letter_code
_entity_poly.pdbx_strand_id
1 'polypeptide(L)'
;MRVEKGRLVIVLVGISAFLIPSYVIRWLLAIFVTALLFIKSVEGWEPKRKTSIFSNFLELRRDEVKRLAKIISRGEKSGVSRRIVKEHLLEAYNILGYEYSELNSSPPSGIKVLEEEGNFLERLNEALDLLEGEINEGA
;
A
#
# COMPACT_ATOMS: atom_id res chain seq x y z
N MET A 1 -35.10 22.02 -3.71
CA MET A 1 -35.59 20.87 -2.93
C MET A 1 -36.29 19.89 -3.89
N ARG A 2 -35.55 18.99 -4.53
CA ARG A 2 -36.12 18.02 -5.48
C ARG A 2 -36.42 16.74 -4.71
N VAL A 3 -37.58 16.69 -4.06
CA VAL A 3 -38.03 15.46 -3.40
C VAL A 3 -38.17 14.41 -4.50
N GLU A 4 -37.35 13.37 -4.47
CA GLU A 4 -37.46 12.29 -5.44
C GLU A 4 -38.88 11.72 -5.35
N LYS A 5 -39.61 11.71 -6.46
CA LYS A 5 -41.03 11.35 -6.52
C LYS A 5 -41.33 10.01 -5.82
N GLY A 6 -40.36 9.10 -5.78
CA GLY A 6 -40.45 7.82 -5.05
C GLY A 6 -40.54 7.93 -3.52
N ARG A 7 -39.89 8.92 -2.88
CA ARG A 7 -39.98 9.11 -1.42
C ARG A 7 -41.37 9.60 -0.99
N LEU A 8 -42.04 10.42 -1.81
CA LEU A 8 -43.40 10.88 -1.53
C LEU A 8 -44.42 9.74 -1.59
N VAL A 9 -44.26 8.80 -2.52
CA VAL A 9 -45.14 7.63 -2.64
C VAL A 9 -45.03 6.73 -1.41
N ILE A 10 -43.82 6.50 -0.89
CA ILE A 10 -43.60 5.67 0.31
C ILE A 10 -44.26 6.30 1.55
N VAL A 11 -44.15 7.62 1.70
CA VAL A 11 -44.79 8.35 2.81
C VAL A 11 -46.31 8.31 2.71
N LEU A 12 -46.87 8.49 1.51
CA LEU A 12 -48.32 8.40 1.27
C LEU A 12 -48.89 7.01 1.58
N VAL A 13 -48.17 5.94 1.22
CA VAL A 13 -48.55 4.55 1.54
C VAL A 13 -48.46 4.28 3.05
N GLY A 14 -47.48 4.86 3.74
CA GLY A 14 -47.38 4.77 5.21
C GLY A 14 -48.54 5.47 5.92
N ILE A 15 -49.02 6.61 5.39
CA ILE A 15 -50.16 7.35 5.96
C ILE A 15 -51.48 6.61 5.70
N SER A 16 -51.67 6.01 4.52
CA SER A 16 -52.90 5.26 4.23
C SER A 16 -53.07 4.00 5.09
N ALA A 17 -51.97 3.45 5.63
CA ALA A 17 -52.01 2.33 6.58
C ALA A 17 -52.74 2.66 7.91
N PHE A 18 -52.84 3.94 8.29
CA PHE A 18 -53.60 4.37 9.48
C PHE A 18 -55.12 4.33 9.27
N LEU A 19 -55.59 4.32 8.02
CA LEU A 19 -57.02 4.28 7.68
C LEU A 19 -57.55 2.84 7.60
N ILE A 20 -56.68 1.83 7.70
CA ILE A 20 -57.07 0.42 7.64
C ILE A 20 -57.38 -0.06 9.07
N PRO A 21 -58.63 -0.47 9.38
CA PRO A 21 -59.02 -0.87 10.73
C PRO A 21 -58.44 -2.22 11.15
N SER A 22 -57.87 -2.98 10.22
CA SER A 22 -57.24 -4.28 10.50
C SER A 22 -55.82 -4.12 11.03
N TYR A 23 -55.63 -4.53 12.29
CA TYR A 23 -54.35 -4.52 12.99
C TYR A 23 -53.26 -5.30 12.24
N VAL A 24 -53.59 -6.49 11.72
CA VAL A 24 -52.64 -7.37 11.03
C VAL A 24 -52.11 -6.71 9.76
N ILE A 25 -53.00 -6.08 8.98
CA ILE A 25 -52.64 -5.41 7.72
C ILE A 25 -51.78 -4.17 8.00
N ARG A 26 -52.05 -3.45 9.09
CA ARG A 26 -51.26 -2.28 9.51
C ARG A 26 -49.81 -2.66 9.81
N TRP A 27 -49.58 -3.77 10.52
CA TRP A 27 -48.23 -4.24 10.84
C TRP A 27 -47.47 -4.74 9.61
N LEU A 28 -48.16 -5.44 8.69
CA LEU A 28 -47.55 -5.86 7.43
C LEU A 28 -47.10 -4.65 6.59
N LEU A 29 -47.92 -3.61 6.52
CA LEU A 29 -47.56 -2.36 5.83
C LEU A 29 -46.39 -1.64 6.51
N ALA A 30 -46.37 -1.59 7.84
CA ALA A 30 -45.26 -0.98 8.58
C ALA A 30 -43.93 -1.68 8.29
N ILE A 31 -43.92 -3.02 8.36
CA ILE A 31 -42.73 -3.83 8.05
C ILE A 31 -42.28 -3.60 6.60
N PHE A 32 -43.22 -3.58 5.66
CA PHE A 32 -42.94 -3.37 4.24
C PHE A 32 -42.34 -1.98 3.96
N VAL A 33 -42.92 -0.93 4.55
CA VAL A 33 -42.40 0.45 4.42
C VAL A 33 -41.02 0.57 5.04
N THR A 34 -40.79 -0.01 6.22
CA THR A 34 -39.48 -0.01 6.88
C THR A 34 -38.43 -0.72 6.03
N ALA A 35 -38.77 -1.86 5.43
CA ALA A 35 -37.86 -2.59 4.54
C ALA A 35 -37.48 -1.77 3.29
N LEU A 36 -38.46 -1.12 2.66
CA LEU A 36 -38.21 -0.24 1.50
C LEU A 36 -37.31 0.95 1.86
N LEU A 37 -37.55 1.58 3.02
CA LEU A 37 -36.72 2.68 3.50
C LEU A 37 -35.30 2.21 3.83
N PHE A 38 -35.15 1.00 4.39
CA PHE A 38 -33.86 0.41 4.68
C PHE A 38 -33.03 0.17 3.42
N ILE A 39 -33.62 -0.45 2.39
CA ILE A 39 -32.95 -0.69 1.08
C ILE A 39 -32.50 0.64 0.47
N LYS A 40 -33.40 1.64 0.42
CA LYS A 40 -33.10 3.00 -0.05
C LYS A 40 -32.02 3.70 0.77
N SER A 41 -31.88 3.39 2.06
CA SER A 41 -30.85 3.97 2.92
C SER A 41 -29.48 3.35 2.67
N VAL A 42 -29.42 2.08 2.30
CA VAL A 42 -28.16 1.37 2.02
C VAL A 42 -27.55 1.81 0.68
N GLU A 43 -28.37 2.12 -0.34
CA GLU A 43 -27.89 2.60 -1.66
C GLU A 43 -27.06 3.90 -1.61
N GLY A 44 -27.12 4.68 -0.52
CA GLY A 44 -26.41 5.96 -0.40
C GLY A 44 -25.09 5.91 0.36
N TRP A 45 -24.74 4.77 0.98
CA TRP A 45 -23.57 4.66 1.84
C TRP A 45 -22.57 3.63 1.31
N GLU A 46 -21.99 3.94 0.16
CA GLU A 46 -20.68 3.38 -0.20
C GLU A 46 -19.60 4.25 0.46
N PRO A 47 -18.84 3.76 1.45
CA PRO A 47 -17.62 4.44 1.82
C PRO A 47 -16.74 4.46 0.57
N LYS A 48 -16.52 5.66 0.00
CA LYS A 48 -15.54 5.86 -1.07
C LYS A 48 -14.20 5.31 -0.57
N ARG A 49 -13.88 4.07 -0.92
CA ARG A 49 -12.56 3.51 -0.64
C ARG A 49 -11.58 4.45 -1.34
N LYS A 50 -10.74 5.12 -0.56
CA LYS A 50 -9.70 6.02 -1.06
C LYS A 50 -8.70 5.19 -1.87
N THR A 51 -8.98 4.96 -3.15
CA THR A 51 -8.06 4.30 -4.09
C THR A 51 -6.78 5.14 -4.32
N SER A 52 -6.81 6.43 -3.97
CA SER A 52 -5.69 7.38 -4.09
C SER A 52 -4.46 7.04 -3.25
N ILE A 53 -4.61 6.31 -2.13
CA ILE A 53 -3.44 6.00 -1.29
C ILE A 53 -2.50 5.03 -2.02
N PHE A 54 -3.06 4.08 -2.77
CA PHE A 54 -2.28 3.06 -3.46
C PHE A 54 -1.56 3.63 -4.69
N SER A 55 -2.22 4.52 -5.45
CA SER A 55 -1.60 5.17 -6.61
C SER A 55 -0.43 6.07 -6.20
N ASN A 56 -0.61 6.87 -5.15
CA ASN A 56 0.43 7.77 -4.66
C ASN A 56 1.63 6.98 -4.08
N PHE A 57 1.37 5.85 -3.44
CA PHE A 57 2.43 4.98 -2.93
C PHE A 57 3.27 4.35 -4.06
N LEU A 58 2.61 3.90 -5.14
CA LEU A 58 3.30 3.37 -6.31
C LEU A 58 4.13 4.45 -7.03
N GLU A 59 3.62 5.67 -7.10
CA GLU A 59 4.32 6.80 -7.71
C GLU A 59 5.57 7.19 -6.90
N LEU A 60 5.45 7.27 -5.56
CA LEU A 60 6.59 7.51 -4.68
C LEU A 60 7.69 6.46 -4.85
N ARG A 61 7.33 5.16 -4.83
CA ARG A 61 8.32 4.09 -5.02
C ARG A 61 9.03 4.18 -6.36
N ARG A 62 8.32 4.57 -7.42
CA ARG A 62 8.91 4.70 -8.75
C ARG A 62 9.96 5.79 -8.80
N ASP A 63 9.76 6.89 -8.08
CA ASP A 63 10.73 7.98 -7.98
C ASP A 63 11.94 7.63 -7.10
N GLU A 64 11.74 6.85 -6.04
CA GLU A 64 12.85 6.31 -5.24
C GLU A 64 13.78 5.41 -6.04
N VAL A 65 13.22 4.48 -6.83
CA VAL A 65 14.01 3.59 -7.71
C VAL A 65 14.79 4.40 -8.74
N LYS A 66 14.17 5.40 -9.38
CA LYS A 66 14.87 6.28 -10.32
C LYS A 66 16.01 7.06 -9.64
N ARG A 67 15.78 7.53 -8.42
CA ARG A 67 16.80 8.26 -7.64
C ARG A 67 17.97 7.35 -7.30
N LEU A 68 17.71 6.12 -6.86
CA LEU A 68 18.74 5.11 -6.61
C LEU A 68 19.54 4.76 -7.88
N ALA A 69 18.87 4.50 -9.00
CA ALA A 69 19.52 4.25 -10.27
C ALA A 69 20.43 5.43 -10.70
N LYS A 70 20.03 6.66 -10.42
CA LYS A 70 20.84 7.86 -10.67
C LYS A 70 22.06 7.95 -9.75
N ILE A 71 21.97 7.47 -8.51
CA ILE A 71 23.10 7.41 -7.58
C ILE A 71 24.07 6.31 -8.02
N ILE A 72 23.56 5.12 -8.36
CA ILE A 72 24.35 3.98 -8.82
C ILE A 72 25.12 4.33 -10.11
N SER A 73 24.45 4.94 -11.10
CA SER A 73 25.11 5.36 -12.35
C SER A 73 26.20 6.42 -12.14
N ARG A 74 26.16 7.17 -11.03
CA ARG A 74 27.22 8.12 -10.64
C ARG A 74 28.32 7.48 -9.80
N GLY A 75 28.10 6.26 -9.30
CA GLY A 75 29.05 5.51 -8.48
C GLY A 75 30.38 5.24 -9.16
N GLU A 76 30.42 5.03 -10.49
CA GLU A 76 31.70 4.83 -11.19
C GLU A 76 32.66 6.02 -11.01
N LYS A 77 32.14 7.24 -11.06
CA LYS A 77 32.94 8.48 -11.10
C LYS A 77 32.99 9.24 -9.78
N SER A 78 32.04 9.00 -8.88
CA SER A 78 31.92 9.72 -7.61
C SER A 78 32.09 8.81 -6.40
N GLY A 79 33.15 9.04 -5.61
CA GLY A 79 33.36 8.34 -4.34
C GLY A 79 32.23 8.56 -3.32
N VAL A 80 31.54 9.71 -3.39
CA VAL A 80 30.36 9.98 -2.56
C VAL A 80 29.20 9.05 -2.95
N SER A 81 28.96 8.90 -4.26
CA SER A 81 27.93 7.97 -4.74
C SER A 81 28.26 6.51 -4.37
N ARG A 82 29.53 6.08 -4.46
CA ARG A 82 29.94 4.75 -3.99
C ARG A 82 29.65 4.56 -2.50
N ARG A 83 29.93 5.57 -1.67
CA ARG A 83 29.67 5.51 -0.23
C ARG A 83 28.18 5.39 0.08
N ILE A 84 27.33 6.15 -0.61
CA ILE A 84 25.87 6.07 -0.44
C ILE A 84 25.36 4.67 -0.82
N VAL A 85 25.85 4.10 -1.92
CA VAL A 85 25.47 2.74 -2.32
C VAL A 85 25.93 1.72 -1.28
N LYS A 86 27.17 1.84 -0.78
CA LYS A 86 27.69 0.99 0.30
C LYS A 86 26.83 1.10 1.57
N GLU A 87 26.41 2.30 1.96
CA GLU A 87 25.54 2.52 3.12
C GLU A 87 24.19 1.79 2.97
N HIS A 88 23.57 1.84 1.79
CA HIS A 88 22.33 1.09 1.53
C HIS A 88 22.55 -0.42 1.52
N LEU A 89 23.69 -0.89 1.03
CA LEU A 89 24.03 -2.31 1.08
C LEU A 89 24.22 -2.78 2.53
N LEU A 90 24.91 -1.99 3.36
CA LEU A 90 25.05 -2.25 4.80
C LEU A 90 23.70 -2.27 5.52
N GLU A 91 22.79 -1.36 5.16
CA GLU A 91 21.43 -1.33 5.69
C GLU A 91 20.64 -2.60 5.30
N ALA A 92 20.81 -3.11 4.07
CA ALA A 92 20.19 -4.36 3.66
C ALA A 92 20.69 -5.55 4.49
N TYR A 93 22.00 -5.65 4.74
CA TYR A 93 22.54 -6.68 5.66
C TYR A 93 22.04 -6.49 7.09
N ASN A 94 21.89 -5.25 7.56
CA ASN A 94 21.32 -5.02 8.89
C ASN A 94 19.88 -5.53 9.01
N ILE A 95 19.06 -5.34 7.97
CA ILE A 95 17.70 -5.88 7.89
C ILE A 95 17.69 -7.42 7.95
N LEU A 96 18.73 -8.08 7.42
CA LEU A 96 18.90 -9.54 7.49
C LEU A 96 19.37 -10.04 8.86
N GLY A 97 19.64 -9.15 9.82
CA GLY A 97 19.98 -9.51 11.19
C GLY A 97 21.45 -9.32 11.57
N TYR A 98 22.28 -8.79 10.67
CA TYR A 98 23.67 -8.44 10.99
C TYR A 98 23.76 -7.14 11.81
N GLU A 99 24.54 -7.11 12.88
CA GLU A 99 24.78 -5.86 13.60
C GLU A 99 25.76 -4.94 12.85
N TYR A 100 25.56 -3.62 12.95
CA TYR A 100 26.50 -2.63 12.38
C TYR A 100 27.93 -2.74 12.94
N SER A 101 28.06 -3.24 14.17
CA SER A 101 29.34 -3.56 14.82
C SER A 101 30.10 -4.67 14.07
N GLU A 102 29.38 -5.72 13.68
CA GLU A 102 29.88 -6.89 12.94
C GLU A 102 30.18 -6.54 11.48
N LEU A 103 29.35 -5.72 10.85
CA LEU A 103 29.54 -5.25 9.48
C LEU A 103 30.87 -4.51 9.26
N ASN A 104 31.40 -3.84 10.29
CA ASN A 104 32.69 -3.15 10.23
C ASN A 104 33.88 -4.04 10.62
N SER A 105 33.66 -5.04 11.46
CA SER A 105 34.74 -5.89 12.02
C SER A 105 34.94 -7.20 11.23
N SER A 106 33.86 -7.78 10.71
CA SER A 106 33.85 -8.94 9.82
C SER A 106 32.81 -8.74 8.71
N PRO A 107 33.10 -7.92 7.68
CA PRO A 107 32.14 -7.61 6.64
C PRO A 107 31.68 -8.88 5.89
N PRO A 108 30.38 -9.00 5.60
CA PRO A 108 29.84 -10.04 4.73
C PRO A 108 30.51 -10.04 3.35
N SER A 109 30.39 -11.17 2.66
CA SER A 109 31.04 -11.40 1.37
C SER A 109 30.70 -10.32 0.35
N GLY A 110 29.43 -9.89 0.27
CA GLY A 110 29.02 -8.84 -0.65
C GLY A 110 29.61 -7.46 -0.34
N ILE A 111 29.84 -7.13 0.94
CA ILE A 111 30.50 -5.86 1.30
C ILE A 111 31.98 -5.88 0.91
N LYS A 112 32.65 -7.02 1.11
CA LYS A 112 34.06 -7.20 0.74
C LYS A 112 34.27 -7.02 -0.76
N VAL A 113 33.45 -7.66 -1.58
CA VAL A 113 33.51 -7.57 -3.05
C VAL A 113 33.34 -6.12 -3.53
N LEU A 114 32.49 -5.33 -2.87
CA LEU A 114 32.29 -3.92 -3.22
C LEU A 114 33.51 -3.03 -2.90
N GLU A 115 34.36 -3.44 -1.96
CA GLU A 115 35.61 -2.74 -1.59
C GLU A 115 36.81 -3.13 -2.46
N GLU A 116 36.71 -4.20 -3.23
CA GLU A 116 37.78 -4.63 -4.13
C GLU A 116 38.02 -3.62 -5.26
N GLU A 117 39.27 -3.54 -5.72
CA GLU A 117 39.62 -2.71 -6.88
C GLU A 117 39.00 -3.30 -8.16
N GLY A 118 38.42 -2.43 -9.01
CA GLY A 118 37.80 -2.84 -10.27
C GLY A 118 36.68 -1.93 -10.76
N ASN A 119 35.88 -2.43 -11.71
CA ASN A 119 34.67 -1.76 -12.17
C ASN A 119 33.62 -1.79 -11.06
N PHE A 120 33.21 -0.61 -10.57
CA PHE A 120 32.26 -0.50 -9.47
C PHE A 120 30.89 -1.15 -9.76
N LEU A 121 30.37 -1.03 -10.98
CA LEU A 121 29.06 -1.60 -11.32
C LEU A 121 29.09 -3.12 -11.36
N GLU A 122 30.18 -3.70 -11.88
CA GLU A 122 30.39 -5.14 -11.91
C GLU A 122 30.49 -5.71 -10.48
N ARG A 123 31.28 -5.07 -9.62
CA ARG A 123 31.40 -5.42 -8.20
C ARG A 123 30.10 -5.23 -7.43
N LEU A 124 29.33 -4.19 -7.74
CA LEU A 124 28.02 -3.99 -7.14
C LEU A 124 27.05 -5.10 -7.55
N ASN A 125 27.08 -5.55 -8.81
CA ASN A 125 26.24 -6.65 -9.26
C ASN A 125 26.59 -7.93 -8.51
N GLU A 126 27.88 -8.28 -8.44
CA GLU A 126 28.38 -9.44 -7.71
C GLU A 126 28.03 -9.37 -6.21
N ALA A 127 28.14 -8.18 -5.60
CA ALA A 127 27.74 -7.96 -4.21
C ALA A 127 26.24 -8.15 -3.95
N LEU A 128 25.40 -7.78 -4.92
CA LEU A 128 23.94 -7.98 -4.86
C LEU A 128 23.56 -9.45 -5.08
N ASP A 129 24.24 -10.15 -5.99
CA ASP A 129 24.03 -11.59 -6.22
C ASP A 129 24.34 -12.39 -4.93
N LEU A 130 25.40 -12.02 -4.21
CA LEU A 130 25.73 -12.61 -2.91
C LEU A 130 24.67 -12.31 -1.85
N LEU A 131 24.19 -11.06 -1.78
CA LEU A 131 23.10 -10.68 -0.86
C LEU A 131 21.83 -11.47 -1.17
N GLU A 132 21.47 -11.64 -2.44
CA GLU A 132 20.31 -12.44 -2.86
C GLU A 132 20.46 -13.91 -2.47
N GLY A 133 21.66 -14.47 -2.59
CA GLY A 133 22.00 -15.80 -2.08
C GLY A 133 21.73 -15.92 -0.58
N GLU A 134 22.25 -14.99 0.22
CA GLU A 134 22.03 -14.99 1.67
C GLU A 134 20.55 -14.81 2.07
N ILE A 135 19.78 -14.03 1.31
CA ILE A 135 18.33 -13.88 1.50
C ILE A 135 17.62 -15.21 1.24
N ASN A 136 17.97 -15.90 0.15
CA ASN A 136 17.34 -17.16 -0.23
C ASN A 136 17.71 -18.32 0.70
N GLU A 137 18.91 -18.30 1.28
CA GLU A 137 19.39 -19.30 2.23
C GLU A 137 18.94 -19.03 3.69
N GLY A 138 18.69 -17.76 4.04
CA GLY A 138 18.25 -17.32 5.36
C GLY A 138 16.73 -17.27 5.57
N ALA A 139 15.93 -17.66 4.57
CA ALA A 139 14.46 -17.69 4.60
C ALA A 139 13.87 -19.07 4.93
#